data_AF-A0A2E7LSJ0-F1
#
_entry.id   AF-A0A2E7LSJ0-F1
#
_cell.length_a   1.000
_cell.length_b   1.000
_cell.length_c   1.000
_cell.angle_alpha   90.00
_cell.angle_beta   90.00
_cell.angle_gamma   90.00
#
_symmetry.space_group_name_H-M   'P 1'
#
loop_
_entity.id
_entity.type
_entity.pdbx_description
1 polymer ?
#
loop_
_entity_poly.entity_id
_entity_poly.type
_entity_poly.pdbx_seq_one_letter_code
_entity_poly.pdbx_strand_id
1 'polypeptide(L)'
;ERIDDVITVAKNSSGREQYEAVLQGNQKISKIPKFNFTKPQAKAIAERRTYQLSQFDVNKVTNEFEEIKIKIADLQDIINSRFRRLEILILELDEMVEKHGDERLSEIDPMPLSMDREDLVAEEAIVISLTTDNYIRHLPVEAFRLQNRGGKGLKGVATKDEDAPSKIVTCFSKDRLLIFTDKGRVYGLRAWETPSASRYGKGSHIRNLLGGIRDDEKVISILPMERSLIENPEGHFLMFATANGRIKKSKLSEYARINRNGKFALKFADGDSDNLVSVRPATDSDHVVLVSASGNACRFMPAEEKTRISPETGESVTTYVVRVQGRISQGVSGMKLSGNDKVIGMIVTDDFDTSVLTISKYGMAKRSRLGSGEMLPLTEGGTPIVDESGGQVFVRDGYRKTNRGTKGVRTMSLRDGDEIVGVRQIPDLDDQLFMLTGSGMMIRMVSGQTKETLGKVTKGTRIMELRNRDRTGYEDEIVFVARLPSELISAGETLGEEE
;
A
#
# COMPACT_ATOMS: atom_id res chain seq x y z
N GLU A 1 -68.48 -65.29 -1.26
CA GLU A 1 -67.99 -66.46 -0.50
C GLU A 1 -69.02 -67.09 0.43
N ARG A 2 -69.74 -66.36 1.30
CA ARG A 2 -70.74 -66.93 2.23
C ARG A 2 -72.15 -66.37 2.04
N ILE A 3 -72.62 -66.29 0.80
CA ILE A 3 -73.88 -65.60 0.48
C ILE A 3 -75.11 -66.33 1.01
N ASP A 4 -75.12 -67.67 0.93
CA ASP A 4 -76.25 -68.48 1.40
C ASP A 4 -76.43 -68.34 2.91
N ASP A 5 -75.34 -68.27 3.66
CA ASP A 5 -75.35 -68.00 5.10
C ASP A 5 -75.96 -66.62 5.39
N VAL A 6 -75.56 -65.60 4.64
CA VAL A 6 -76.05 -64.22 4.80
C VAL A 6 -77.55 -64.14 4.50
N ILE A 7 -78.03 -64.80 3.45
CA ILE A 7 -79.47 -64.87 3.11
C ILE A 7 -80.25 -65.66 4.19
N THR A 8 -79.67 -66.74 4.72
CA THR A 8 -80.29 -67.54 5.78
C THR A 8 -80.42 -66.75 7.08
N VAL A 9 -79.42 -65.91 7.41
CA VAL A 9 -79.49 -64.96 8.52
C VAL A 9 -80.57 -63.90 8.26
N ALA A 10 -80.69 -63.38 7.04
CA ALA A 10 -81.70 -62.37 6.68
C ALA A 10 -83.13 -62.88 6.87
N LYS A 11 -83.40 -64.13 6.45
CA LYS A 11 -84.74 -64.75 6.55
C LYS A 11 -85.15 -65.10 7.98
N ASN A 12 -84.18 -65.41 8.85
CA ASN A 12 -84.43 -65.83 10.22
C ASN A 12 -84.31 -64.70 11.25
N SER A 13 -83.99 -63.48 10.83
CA SER A 13 -83.90 -62.31 11.70
C SER A 13 -85.25 -61.61 11.81
N SER A 14 -85.64 -61.16 13.00
CA SER A 14 -86.91 -60.46 13.27
C SER A 14 -86.93 -59.02 12.74
N GLY A 15 -85.79 -58.45 12.37
CA GLY A 15 -85.66 -57.10 11.85
C GLY A 15 -84.21 -56.72 11.51
N ARG A 16 -84.03 -55.53 10.94
CA ARG A 16 -82.72 -55.03 10.47
C ARG A 16 -81.67 -54.99 11.57
N GLU A 17 -82.04 -54.56 12.77
CA GLU A 17 -81.11 -54.47 13.90
C GLU A 17 -80.60 -55.84 14.34
N GLN A 18 -81.47 -56.85 14.35
CA GLN A 18 -81.07 -58.22 14.68
C GLN A 18 -80.17 -58.81 13.58
N TYR A 19 -80.51 -58.55 12.31
CA TYR A 19 -79.70 -58.97 11.17
C TYR A 19 -78.27 -58.42 11.24
N GLU A 20 -78.12 -57.11 11.48
CA GLU A 20 -76.82 -56.47 11.64
C GLU A 20 -76.07 -57.01 12.89
N ALA A 21 -76.77 -57.30 13.99
CA ALA A 21 -76.17 -57.86 15.21
C ALA A 21 -75.64 -59.30 15.02
N VAL A 22 -76.31 -60.12 14.20
CA VAL A 22 -75.84 -61.47 13.85
C VAL A 22 -74.63 -61.41 12.91
N LEU A 23 -74.62 -60.49 11.93
CA LEU A 23 -73.45 -60.26 11.06
C LEU A 23 -72.23 -59.73 11.82
N GLN A 24 -72.44 -59.02 12.93
CA GLN A 24 -71.38 -58.60 13.85
C GLN A 24 -70.91 -59.72 14.80
N GLY A 25 -71.62 -60.85 14.84
CA GLY A 25 -71.31 -61.98 15.73
C GLY A 25 -71.75 -61.76 17.19
N ASN A 26 -72.62 -60.79 17.45
CA ASN A 26 -73.16 -60.52 18.79
C ASN A 26 -74.32 -61.48 19.14
N GLN A 27 -74.95 -62.08 18.14
CA GLN A 27 -76.01 -63.09 18.28
C GLN A 27 -75.76 -64.27 17.35
N LYS A 28 -76.28 -65.46 17.71
CA LYS A 28 -76.09 -66.70 16.95
C LYS A 28 -77.42 -67.21 16.40
N ILE A 29 -77.39 -67.67 15.16
CA ILE A 29 -78.48 -68.43 14.53
C ILE A 29 -77.98 -69.88 14.36
N SER A 30 -78.86 -70.85 14.62
CA SER A 30 -78.51 -72.28 14.60
C SER A 30 -77.96 -72.71 13.22
N LYS A 31 -76.88 -73.50 13.21
CA LYS A 31 -76.20 -74.06 12.01
C LYS A 31 -75.46 -73.08 11.08
N ILE A 32 -75.19 -71.84 11.49
CA ILE A 32 -74.40 -70.89 10.69
C ILE A 32 -73.08 -70.54 11.42
N PRO A 33 -71.90 -70.61 10.76
CA PRO A 33 -70.64 -70.19 11.36
C PRO A 33 -70.63 -68.70 11.71
N LYS A 34 -69.98 -68.33 12.82
CA LYS A 34 -69.95 -66.95 13.34
C LYS A 34 -69.35 -65.97 12.30
N PHE A 35 -69.99 -64.82 12.13
CA PHE A 35 -69.43 -63.69 11.38
C PHE A 35 -68.64 -62.74 12.29
N ASN A 36 -67.72 -61.98 11.71
CA ASN A 36 -66.88 -61.01 12.43
C ASN A 36 -66.80 -59.68 11.67
N PHE A 37 -67.95 -59.20 11.18
CA PHE A 37 -68.01 -57.93 10.46
C PHE A 37 -68.12 -56.76 11.44
N THR A 38 -67.47 -55.66 11.11
CA THR A 38 -67.64 -54.40 11.84
C THR A 38 -69.03 -53.81 11.60
N LYS A 39 -69.49 -52.92 12.48
CA LYS A 39 -70.80 -52.24 12.34
C LYS A 39 -71.00 -51.59 10.95
N PRO A 40 -70.02 -50.87 10.36
CA PRO A 40 -70.15 -50.34 8.99
C PRO A 40 -70.24 -51.43 7.91
N GLN A 41 -69.47 -52.51 8.04
CA GLN A 41 -69.51 -53.63 7.08
C GLN A 41 -70.86 -54.36 7.13
N ALA A 42 -71.39 -54.62 8.33
CA ALA A 42 -72.70 -55.25 8.51
C ALA A 42 -73.83 -54.39 7.91
N LYS A 43 -73.80 -53.08 8.14
CA LYS A 43 -74.73 -52.13 7.51
C LYS A 43 -74.62 -52.13 5.99
N ALA A 44 -73.40 -52.11 5.45
CA ALA A 44 -73.16 -52.14 4.01
C ALA A 44 -73.66 -53.44 3.36
N ILE A 45 -73.52 -54.58 4.03
CA ILE A 45 -74.07 -55.87 3.59
C ILE A 45 -75.61 -55.83 3.62
N ALA A 46 -76.22 -55.24 4.64
CA ALA A 46 -77.68 -55.10 4.76
C ALA A 46 -78.30 -54.20 3.69
N GLU A 47 -77.55 -53.22 3.19
CA GLU A 47 -78.00 -52.26 2.17
C GLU A 47 -77.71 -52.72 0.72
N ARG A 48 -77.06 -53.88 0.53
CA ARG A 48 -76.76 -54.41 -0.81
C ARG A 48 -78.04 -54.75 -1.57
N ARG A 49 -78.08 -54.35 -2.83
CA ARG A 49 -79.16 -54.69 -3.77
C ARG A 49 -78.82 -55.97 -4.53
N THR A 50 -79.83 -56.76 -4.86
CA THR A 50 -79.65 -58.08 -5.48
C THR A 50 -78.93 -58.05 -6.82
N TYR A 51 -79.12 -57.00 -7.64
CA TYR A 51 -78.39 -56.88 -8.91
C TYR A 51 -76.87 -56.71 -8.72
N GLN A 52 -76.42 -56.15 -7.59
CA GLN A 52 -75.00 -55.92 -7.29
C GLN A 52 -74.24 -57.21 -6.93
N LEU A 53 -74.93 -58.35 -6.94
CA LEU A 53 -74.36 -59.68 -6.77
C LEU A 53 -74.05 -60.35 -8.12
N SER A 54 -74.28 -59.66 -9.24
CA SER A 54 -73.90 -60.14 -10.56
C SER A 54 -72.39 -60.42 -10.63
N GLN A 55 -71.97 -61.41 -11.43
CA GLN A 55 -70.55 -61.72 -11.60
C GLN A 55 -69.76 -60.49 -12.09
N PHE A 56 -70.38 -59.66 -12.93
CA PHE A 56 -69.77 -58.42 -13.41
C PHE A 56 -69.56 -57.39 -12.29
N ASP A 57 -70.56 -57.16 -11.44
CA ASP A 57 -70.44 -56.22 -10.31
C ASP A 57 -69.46 -56.72 -9.25
N VAL A 58 -69.42 -58.03 -9.00
CA VAL A 58 -68.44 -58.65 -8.09
C VAL A 58 -67.02 -58.49 -8.64
N ASN A 59 -66.81 -58.73 -9.94
CA ASN A 59 -65.52 -58.51 -10.59
C ASN A 59 -65.11 -57.03 -10.54
N LYS A 60 -66.03 -56.11 -10.77
CA LYS A 60 -65.76 -54.66 -10.67
C LYS A 60 -65.28 -54.27 -9.27
N VAL A 61 -65.97 -54.74 -8.23
CA VAL A 61 -65.58 -54.48 -6.83
C VAL A 61 -64.24 -55.12 -6.50
N THR A 62 -63.97 -56.31 -7.04
CA THR A 62 -62.70 -57.02 -6.84
C THR A 62 -61.55 -56.26 -7.50
N ASN A 63 -61.74 -55.76 -8.73
CA ASN A 63 -60.74 -54.96 -9.43
C ASN A 63 -60.48 -53.63 -8.70
N GLU A 64 -61.54 -52.92 -8.29
CA GLU A 64 -61.42 -51.69 -7.51
C GLU A 64 -60.65 -51.94 -6.20
N PHE A 65 -60.91 -53.07 -5.53
CA PHE A 65 -60.19 -53.46 -4.33
C PHE A 65 -58.69 -53.68 -4.57
N GLU A 66 -58.32 -54.36 -5.67
CA GLU A 66 -56.91 -54.54 -6.04
C GLU A 66 -56.23 -53.22 -6.43
N GLU A 67 -56.92 -52.33 -7.16
CA GLU A 67 -56.40 -50.98 -7.47
C GLU A 67 -56.15 -50.15 -6.20
N ILE A 68 -57.10 -50.19 -5.26
CA ILE A 68 -56.96 -49.49 -3.98
C ILE A 68 -55.80 -50.05 -3.18
N LYS A 69 -55.58 -51.37 -3.16
CA LYS A 69 -54.40 -51.96 -2.51
C LYS A 69 -53.10 -51.45 -3.09
N ILE A 70 -52.99 -51.37 -4.41
CA ILE A 70 -51.80 -50.86 -5.10
C ILE A 70 -51.58 -49.39 -4.71
N LYS A 71 -52.64 -48.57 -4.72
CA LYS A 71 -52.57 -47.15 -4.30
C LYS A 71 -52.14 -47.01 -2.83
N ILE A 72 -52.68 -47.84 -1.94
CA ILE A 72 -52.31 -47.81 -0.52
C ILE A 72 -50.84 -48.15 -0.35
N ALA A 73 -50.35 -49.20 -1.03
CA ALA A 73 -48.95 -49.59 -0.96
C ALA A 73 -48.02 -48.47 -1.45
N ASP A 74 -48.38 -47.82 -2.56
CA ASP A 74 -47.63 -46.69 -3.12
C ASP A 74 -47.59 -45.48 -2.17
N LEU A 75 -48.75 -45.08 -1.64
CA LEU A 75 -48.86 -43.97 -0.68
C LEU A 75 -48.11 -44.27 0.63
N GLN A 76 -48.15 -45.50 1.12
CA GLN A 76 -47.39 -45.91 2.30
C GLN A 76 -45.88 -45.88 2.04
N ASP A 77 -45.43 -46.27 0.85
CA ASP A 77 -44.01 -46.19 0.47
C ASP A 77 -43.52 -44.74 0.46
N ILE A 78 -44.32 -43.81 -0.09
CA ILE A 78 -44.04 -42.37 -0.06
C ILE A 78 -43.96 -41.87 1.39
N ILE A 79 -44.91 -42.23 2.26
CA ILE A 79 -44.93 -41.77 3.66
C ILE A 79 -43.74 -42.33 4.46
N ASN A 80 -43.27 -43.54 4.16
CA ASN A 80 -42.16 -44.17 4.89
C ASN A 80 -40.78 -43.73 4.37
N SER A 81 -40.65 -43.43 3.08
CA SER A 81 -39.38 -43.06 2.46
C SER A 81 -39.18 -41.54 2.37
N ARG A 82 -38.25 -41.01 3.17
CA ARG A 82 -37.85 -39.58 3.07
C ARG A 82 -37.30 -39.24 1.69
N PHE A 83 -36.53 -40.15 1.09
CA PHE A 83 -35.95 -39.96 -0.23
C PHE A 83 -37.03 -39.76 -1.28
N ARG A 84 -38.04 -40.65 -1.31
CA ARG A 84 -39.15 -40.59 -2.26
C ARG A 84 -39.98 -39.31 -2.12
N ARG A 85 -40.20 -38.83 -0.89
CA ARG A 85 -40.87 -37.52 -0.68
C ARG A 85 -40.09 -36.34 -1.24
N LEU A 86 -38.77 -36.34 -1.04
CA LEU A 86 -37.93 -35.26 -1.55
C LEU A 86 -37.85 -35.29 -3.07
N GLU A 87 -37.81 -36.48 -3.67
CA GLU A 87 -37.84 -36.65 -5.13
C GLU A 87 -39.14 -36.10 -5.72
N ILE A 88 -40.31 -36.46 -5.16
CA ILE A 88 -41.60 -35.91 -5.59
C ILE A 88 -41.62 -34.39 -5.43
N LEU A 89 -41.13 -33.86 -4.30
CA LEU A 89 -41.12 -32.43 -4.04
C LEU A 89 -40.21 -31.67 -5.01
N ILE A 90 -39.04 -32.21 -5.36
CA ILE A 90 -38.15 -31.60 -6.36
C ILE A 90 -38.84 -31.61 -7.73
N LEU A 91 -39.43 -32.71 -8.14
CA LEU A 91 -40.15 -32.80 -9.42
C LEU A 91 -41.31 -31.79 -9.50
N GLU A 92 -42.09 -31.64 -8.44
CA GLU A 92 -43.17 -30.66 -8.37
C GLU A 92 -42.65 -29.21 -8.38
N LEU A 93 -41.51 -28.93 -7.72
CA LEU A 93 -40.88 -27.61 -7.76
C LEU A 93 -40.31 -27.29 -9.14
N ASP A 94 -39.70 -28.26 -9.82
CA ASP A 94 -39.18 -28.10 -11.18
C ASP A 94 -40.34 -27.83 -12.17
N GLU A 95 -41.44 -28.58 -12.07
CA GLU A 95 -42.65 -28.32 -12.88
C GLU A 95 -43.23 -26.92 -12.63
N MET A 96 -43.15 -26.43 -11.39
CA MET A 96 -43.59 -25.08 -11.03
C MET A 96 -42.69 -24.01 -11.67
N VAL A 97 -41.38 -24.21 -11.65
CA VAL A 97 -40.41 -23.32 -12.32
C VAL A 97 -40.61 -23.33 -13.85
N GLU A 98 -40.88 -24.48 -14.46
CA GLU A 98 -41.14 -24.55 -15.91
C GLU A 98 -42.44 -23.84 -16.33
N LYS A 99 -43.53 -24.00 -15.55
CA LYS A 99 -44.83 -23.40 -15.89
C LYS A 99 -44.93 -21.92 -15.54
N HIS A 100 -44.25 -21.49 -14.49
CA HIS A 100 -44.45 -20.17 -13.90
C HIS A 100 -43.17 -19.34 -13.75
N GLY A 101 -42.02 -19.87 -14.18
CA GLY A 101 -40.76 -19.13 -14.17
C GLY A 101 -40.75 -18.00 -15.18
N ASP A 102 -40.24 -16.85 -14.75
CA ASP A 102 -39.97 -15.69 -15.57
C ASP A 102 -38.49 -15.29 -15.47
N GLU A 103 -37.99 -14.60 -16.48
CA GLU A 103 -36.66 -13.99 -16.39
C GLU A 103 -36.71 -12.83 -15.40
N ARG A 104 -35.62 -12.68 -14.65
CA ARG A 104 -35.50 -11.60 -13.69
C ARG A 104 -35.54 -10.25 -14.41
N LEU A 105 -36.61 -9.48 -14.15
CA LEU A 105 -36.80 -8.15 -14.74
C LEU A 105 -35.83 -7.08 -14.20
N SER A 106 -35.31 -7.27 -12.99
CA SER A 106 -34.38 -6.34 -12.35
C SER A 106 -32.94 -6.80 -12.52
N GLU A 107 -32.05 -5.85 -12.78
CA GLU A 107 -30.60 -6.07 -12.68
C GLU A 107 -30.16 -5.65 -11.26
N ILE A 108 -29.45 -6.54 -10.54
CA ILE A 108 -28.72 -6.11 -9.34
C ILE A 108 -27.36 -5.65 -9.83
N ASP A 109 -27.17 -4.34 -9.85
CA ASP A 109 -25.84 -3.77 -9.86
C ASP A 109 -25.19 -4.05 -8.48
N PRO A 110 -24.13 -4.88 -8.40
CA PRO A 110 -23.43 -5.13 -7.15
C PRO A 110 -22.71 -3.89 -6.59
N MET A 111 -22.72 -2.76 -7.30
CA MET A 111 -22.00 -1.54 -6.93
C MET A 111 -22.92 -0.29 -6.90
N PRO A 112 -23.89 -0.21 -5.98
CA PRO A 112 -24.75 0.95 -5.84
C PRO A 112 -23.97 2.06 -5.12
N LEU A 113 -23.27 2.93 -5.84
CA LEU A 113 -22.41 3.98 -5.26
C LEU A 113 -21.54 3.46 -4.10
N SER A 114 -20.41 2.81 -4.40
CA SER A 114 -19.34 2.79 -3.42
C SER A 114 -18.84 4.24 -3.26
N MET A 115 -19.44 5.02 -2.36
CA MET A 115 -18.66 6.09 -1.75
C MET A 115 -17.52 5.37 -1.04
N ASP A 116 -16.37 5.33 -1.69
CA ASP A 116 -15.17 4.88 -1.01
C ASP A 116 -15.01 5.83 0.19
N ARG A 117 -14.55 5.32 1.34
CA ARG A 117 -14.24 6.20 2.50
C ARG A 117 -13.40 7.42 2.11
N GLU A 118 -12.66 7.31 1.01
CA GLU A 118 -11.88 8.37 0.37
C GLU A 118 -12.69 9.53 -0.20
N ASP A 119 -13.91 9.30 -0.67
CA ASP A 119 -14.79 10.36 -1.20
C ASP A 119 -15.36 11.24 -0.08
N LEU A 120 -15.38 10.72 1.17
CA LEU A 120 -15.72 11.49 2.36
C LEU A 120 -14.55 12.33 2.89
N VAL A 121 -13.32 12.10 2.39
CA VAL A 121 -12.14 12.85 2.80
C VAL A 121 -11.95 14.04 1.88
N ALA A 122 -11.94 15.24 2.45
CA ALA A 122 -11.61 16.46 1.71
C ALA A 122 -10.17 16.40 1.21
N GLU A 123 -9.95 16.81 -0.04
CA GLU A 123 -8.61 16.95 -0.61
C GLU A 123 -8.00 18.26 -0.11
N GLU A 124 -7.05 18.15 0.81
CA GLU A 124 -6.42 19.29 1.48
C GLU A 124 -4.90 19.10 1.49
N ALA A 125 -4.16 20.20 1.40
CA ALA A 125 -2.71 20.17 1.52
C ALA A 125 -2.31 19.92 2.98
N ILE A 126 -1.59 18.84 3.23
CA ILE A 126 -1.14 18.43 4.55
C ILE A 126 0.37 18.30 4.62
N VAL A 127 0.90 18.54 5.82
CA VAL A 127 2.29 18.26 6.18
C VAL A 127 2.32 16.99 7.00
N ILE A 128 3.10 16.03 6.55
CA ILE A 128 3.39 14.82 7.30
C ILE A 128 4.76 14.98 7.94
N SER A 129 4.80 14.81 9.25
CA SER A 129 6.04 14.76 10.00
C SER A 129 6.25 13.38 10.61
N LEU A 130 7.44 12.85 10.44
CA LEU A 130 7.96 11.69 11.17
C LEU A 130 9.03 12.19 12.11
N THR A 131 8.99 11.77 13.36
CA THR A 131 9.97 12.16 14.37
C THR A 131 11.12 11.17 14.48
N THR A 132 12.07 11.42 15.37
CA THR A 132 13.22 10.51 15.58
C THR A 132 12.78 9.24 16.32
N ASP A 133 11.78 9.37 17.20
CA ASP A 133 11.19 8.25 17.94
C ASP A 133 10.11 7.49 17.14
N ASN A 134 10.09 7.66 15.81
CA ASN A 134 9.16 7.01 14.88
C ASN A 134 7.67 7.31 15.10
N TYR A 135 7.35 8.48 15.67
CA TYR A 135 5.98 8.97 15.68
C TYR A 135 5.68 9.71 14.38
N ILE A 136 4.55 9.38 13.76
CA ILE A 136 4.09 10.00 12.53
C ILE A 136 2.75 10.69 12.77
N ARG A 137 2.58 11.83 12.12
CA ARG A 137 1.37 12.65 12.17
C ARG A 137 1.23 13.50 10.93
N HIS A 138 0.01 13.93 10.66
CA HIS A 138 -0.26 14.99 9.72
C HIS A 138 -1.01 16.16 10.34
N LEU A 139 -0.89 17.32 9.71
CA LEU A 139 -1.68 18.51 9.97
C LEU A 139 -1.81 19.34 8.69
N PRO A 140 -2.86 20.16 8.54
CA PRO A 140 -2.96 21.10 7.42
C PRO A 140 -1.72 22.00 7.33
N VAL A 141 -1.31 22.32 6.10
CA VAL A 141 -0.13 23.16 5.84
C VAL A 141 -0.22 24.50 6.56
N GLU A 142 -1.41 25.11 6.62
CA GLU A 142 -1.68 26.38 7.28
C GLU A 142 -1.39 26.31 8.79
N ALA A 143 -1.74 25.19 9.43
CA ALA A 143 -1.48 24.97 10.85
C ALA A 143 0.01 24.66 11.13
N PHE A 144 0.74 24.15 10.12
CA PHE A 144 2.17 23.91 10.20
C PHE A 144 2.99 25.21 10.05
N ARG A 145 2.47 26.24 9.34
CA ARG A 145 3.18 27.50 9.09
C ARG A 145 3.80 28.07 10.37
N LEU A 146 5.12 28.20 10.36
CA LEU A 146 5.87 28.77 11.47
C LEU A 146 5.56 30.27 11.53
N GLN A 147 4.86 30.70 12.59
CA GLN A 147 4.56 32.11 12.79
C GLN A 147 5.88 32.87 13.06
N ASN A 148 6.38 33.61 12.09
CA ASN A 148 7.44 34.59 12.28
C ASN A 148 6.88 35.81 13.03
N ARG A 149 6.50 35.66 14.29
CA ARG A 149 6.33 36.84 15.15
C ARG A 149 7.70 37.27 15.64
N GLY A 150 8.18 38.37 15.07
CA GLY A 150 9.40 39.06 15.48
C GLY A 150 9.42 39.35 16.98
N GLY A 151 10.54 39.05 17.62
CA GLY A 151 10.75 39.29 19.04
C GLY A 151 11.86 38.40 19.60
N LYS A 152 13.09 38.94 19.64
CA LYS A 152 14.26 38.44 20.38
C LYS A 152 14.58 36.94 20.26
N GLY A 153 15.44 36.64 19.29
CA GLY A 153 16.48 35.61 19.40
C GLY A 153 16.02 34.18 19.67
N LEU A 154 15.85 33.39 18.61
CA LEU A 154 15.77 31.94 18.73
C LEU A 154 17.19 31.35 18.90
N LYS A 155 17.90 31.75 19.97
CA LYS A 155 18.89 30.86 20.62
C LYS A 155 18.09 29.83 21.43
N GLY A 156 17.34 28.99 20.73
CA GLY A 156 16.53 27.93 21.30
C GLY A 156 17.38 26.68 21.43
N VAL A 157 18.19 26.61 22.49
CA VAL A 157 18.67 25.33 23.02
C VAL A 157 17.42 24.64 23.57
N ALA A 158 16.68 23.95 22.70
CA ALA A 158 15.57 23.11 23.12
C ALA A 158 16.18 21.83 23.72
N THR A 159 15.94 21.66 25.01
CA THR A 159 16.33 20.52 25.82
C THR A 159 15.79 19.19 25.26
N LYS A 160 16.56 18.14 25.52
CA LYS A 160 16.44 16.68 25.30
C LYS A 160 15.05 16.01 25.18
N ASP A 161 13.95 16.68 25.50
CA ASP A 161 12.60 16.11 25.62
C ASP A 161 11.62 16.52 24.50
N GLU A 162 12.07 17.27 23.49
CA GLU A 162 11.26 17.55 22.30
C GLU A 162 11.56 16.53 21.18
N ASP A 163 10.51 15.80 20.79
CA ASP A 163 10.56 14.80 19.70
C ASP A 163 10.79 15.51 18.35
N ALA A 164 12.07 15.64 17.97
CA ALA A 164 12.48 16.41 16.80
C ALA A 164 12.02 15.74 15.50
N PRO A 165 11.51 16.50 14.52
CA PRO A 165 11.11 15.96 13.23
C PRO A 165 12.33 15.42 12.47
N SER A 166 12.31 14.13 12.15
CA SER A 166 13.31 13.46 11.33
C SER A 166 12.98 13.57 9.84
N LYS A 167 11.70 13.63 9.47
CA LYS A 167 11.29 13.83 8.07
C LYS A 167 10.05 14.69 8.05
N ILE A 168 10.01 15.63 7.11
CA ILE A 168 8.86 16.46 6.84
C ILE A 168 8.62 16.37 5.34
N VAL A 169 7.40 16.00 4.96
CA VAL A 169 6.97 15.93 3.57
C VAL A 169 5.63 16.64 3.43
N THR A 170 5.43 17.27 2.29
CA THR A 170 4.19 17.94 1.91
C THR A 170 3.50 17.13 0.85
N CYS A 171 2.18 17.01 0.95
CA CYS A 171 1.36 16.29 -0.02
C CYS A 171 -0.11 16.64 0.16
N PHE A 172 -0.95 16.24 -0.79
CA PHE A 172 -2.39 16.26 -0.60
C PHE A 172 -2.85 15.09 0.27
N SER A 173 -3.97 15.26 0.96
CA SER A 173 -4.55 14.25 1.85
C SER A 173 -4.84 12.92 1.14
N LYS A 174 -5.18 12.97 -0.15
CA LYS A 174 -5.47 11.78 -0.99
C LYS A 174 -4.22 11.17 -1.65
N ASP A 175 -3.06 11.81 -1.53
CA ASP A 175 -1.83 11.26 -2.10
C ASP A 175 -1.45 9.94 -1.47
N ARG A 176 -0.70 9.16 -2.25
CA ARG A 176 -0.23 7.85 -1.84
C ARG A 176 1.16 7.96 -1.26
N LEU A 177 1.34 7.53 -0.01
CA LEU A 177 2.65 7.46 0.61
C LEU A 177 3.31 6.12 0.35
N LEU A 178 4.51 6.16 -0.22
CA LEU A 178 5.43 5.04 -0.27
C LEU A 178 6.52 5.24 0.79
N ILE A 179 6.46 4.43 1.85
CA ILE A 179 7.43 4.47 2.96
C ILE A 179 8.46 3.37 2.77
N PHE A 180 9.73 3.74 2.67
CA PHE A 180 10.85 2.82 2.51
C PHE A 180 11.65 2.68 3.80
N THR A 181 12.10 1.46 4.07
CA THR A 181 12.95 1.14 5.23
C THR A 181 14.38 0.80 4.82
N ASP A 182 15.32 0.91 5.75
CA ASP A 182 16.73 0.56 5.60
C ASP A 182 16.95 -0.90 5.17
N LYS A 183 16.05 -1.81 5.56
CA LYS A 183 16.04 -3.22 5.10
C LYS A 183 15.44 -3.42 3.70
N GLY A 184 15.25 -2.35 2.93
CA GLY A 184 14.83 -2.44 1.54
C GLY A 184 13.38 -2.90 1.36
N ARG A 185 12.51 -2.65 2.35
CA ARG A 185 11.06 -2.87 2.24
C ARG A 185 10.35 -1.56 1.91
N VAL A 186 9.19 -1.68 1.26
CA VAL A 186 8.28 -0.58 0.96
C VAL A 186 6.91 -0.88 1.55
N TYR A 187 6.30 0.14 2.14
CA TYR A 187 4.95 0.11 2.69
C TYR A 187 4.11 1.18 2.01
N GLY A 188 2.82 0.91 1.85
CA GLY A 188 1.88 1.81 1.18
C GLY A 188 0.71 2.14 2.09
N LEU A 189 0.43 3.43 2.22
CA LEU A 189 -0.73 4.00 2.89
C LEU A 189 -1.15 5.27 2.15
N ARG A 190 -2.37 5.75 2.38
CA ARG A 190 -2.80 7.08 1.92
C ARG A 190 -2.41 8.13 2.95
N ALA A 191 -2.20 9.36 2.50
CA ALA A 191 -1.69 10.43 3.35
C ALA A 191 -2.64 10.73 4.53
N TRP A 192 -3.96 10.76 4.28
CA TRP A 192 -5.00 10.94 5.31
C TRP A 192 -5.10 9.80 6.33
N GLU A 193 -4.55 8.62 6.06
CA GLU A 193 -4.56 7.49 7.00
C GLU A 193 -3.53 7.67 8.13
N THR A 194 -2.60 8.60 7.99
CA THR A 194 -1.76 9.03 9.12
C THR A 194 -2.63 9.75 10.15
N PRO A 195 -2.27 9.76 11.45
CA PRO A 195 -3.11 10.41 12.45
C PRO A 195 -3.02 11.93 12.35
N SER A 196 -4.17 12.60 12.40
CA SER A 196 -4.23 14.06 12.54
C SER A 196 -3.84 14.44 13.96
N ALA A 197 -2.90 15.36 14.12
CA ALA A 197 -2.51 15.87 15.43
C ALA A 197 -2.06 17.34 15.34
N SER A 198 -2.32 18.10 16.41
CA SER A 198 -1.81 19.47 16.52
C SER A 198 -0.28 19.50 16.50
N ARG A 199 0.34 20.67 16.27
CA ARG A 199 1.80 20.84 16.25
C ARG A 199 2.51 20.25 17.49
N TYR A 200 1.87 20.26 18.66
CA TYR A 200 2.42 19.71 19.90
C TYR A 200 2.01 18.25 20.16
N GLY A 201 1.04 17.72 19.42
CA GLY A 201 0.63 16.32 19.52
C GLY A 201 1.65 15.38 18.90
N LYS A 202 1.99 14.30 19.60
CA LYS A 202 2.96 13.29 19.14
C LYS A 202 2.47 12.49 17.93
N GLY A 203 1.15 12.32 17.77
CA GLY A 203 0.59 11.44 16.74
C GLY A 203 0.62 9.98 17.18
N SER A 204 0.81 9.05 16.23
CA SER A 204 0.88 7.61 16.50
C SER A 204 2.22 7.05 16.07
N HIS A 205 2.66 6.00 16.75
CA HIS A 205 3.89 5.31 16.36
C HIS A 205 3.69 4.62 15.00
N ILE A 206 4.67 4.73 14.10
CA ILE A 206 4.53 4.27 12.71
C ILE A 206 4.20 2.78 12.58
N ARG A 207 4.63 1.95 13.56
CA ARG A 207 4.30 0.52 13.63
C ARG A 207 2.81 0.24 13.76
N ASN A 208 2.04 1.15 14.34
CA ASN A 208 0.59 1.00 14.48
C ASN A 208 -0.13 1.19 13.14
N LEU A 209 0.50 1.91 12.20
CA LEU A 209 -0.04 2.13 10.85
C LEU A 209 0.46 1.08 9.86
N LEU A 210 1.72 0.65 10.01
CA LEU A 210 2.38 -0.32 9.13
C LEU A 210 2.35 -1.72 9.74
N GLY A 211 1.34 -2.54 9.40
CA GLY A 211 1.12 -3.84 10.03
C GLY A 211 2.24 -4.89 9.87
N GLY A 212 3.23 -4.66 9.00
CA GLY A 212 4.31 -5.60 8.72
C GLY A 212 5.74 -5.12 9.01
N ILE A 213 5.90 -3.94 9.61
CA ILE A 213 7.22 -3.38 9.94
C ILE A 213 7.81 -4.08 11.17
N ARG A 214 9.11 -4.36 11.13
CA ARG A 214 9.84 -5.02 12.22
C ARG A 214 10.46 -3.99 13.15
N ASP A 215 10.88 -4.42 14.34
CA ASP A 215 11.47 -3.52 15.34
C ASP A 215 12.84 -2.97 14.93
N ASP A 216 13.60 -3.74 14.14
CA ASP A 216 14.92 -3.39 13.63
C ASP A 216 14.88 -2.56 12.33
N GLU A 217 13.70 -2.37 11.73
CA GLU A 217 13.53 -1.58 10.51
C GLU A 217 13.41 -0.08 10.82
N LYS A 218 14.22 0.73 10.13
CA LYS A 218 14.21 2.19 10.22
C LYS A 218 13.68 2.82 8.95
N VAL A 219 12.85 3.84 9.07
CA VAL A 219 12.29 4.55 7.91
C VAL A 219 13.33 5.51 7.33
N ILE A 220 13.68 5.30 6.06
CA ILE A 220 14.72 6.08 5.36
C ILE A 220 14.15 7.07 4.36
N SER A 221 12.97 6.82 3.79
CA SER A 221 12.30 7.77 2.86
C SER A 221 10.79 7.63 2.95
N ILE A 222 10.08 8.75 2.93
CA ILE A 222 8.63 8.84 2.77
C ILE A 222 8.42 9.60 1.46
N LEU A 223 7.85 8.94 0.46
CA LEU A 223 7.62 9.53 -0.85
C LEU A 223 6.11 9.69 -1.05
N PRO A 224 5.56 10.91 -0.96
CA PRO A 224 4.22 11.16 -1.44
C PRO A 224 4.20 11.09 -2.97
N MET A 225 3.27 10.31 -3.51
CA MET A 225 3.04 10.15 -4.94
C MET A 225 1.63 10.62 -5.24
N GLU A 226 1.52 11.54 -6.19
CA GLU A 226 0.23 12.07 -6.65
C GLU A 226 -0.65 10.94 -7.19
N ARG A 227 -1.97 11.06 -7.01
CA ARG A 227 -2.93 10.08 -7.49
C ARG A 227 -2.84 9.88 -9.00
N SER A 228 -2.83 10.96 -9.77
CA SER A 228 -2.72 10.97 -11.24
C SER A 228 -1.48 10.20 -11.72
N LEU A 229 -0.37 10.37 -11.01
CA LEU A 229 0.92 9.74 -11.27
C LEU A 229 0.93 8.23 -10.92
N ILE A 230 0.19 7.82 -9.89
CA ILE A 230 0.01 6.40 -9.55
C ILE A 230 -0.91 5.69 -10.56
N GLU A 231 -1.91 6.39 -11.08
CA GLU A 231 -2.81 5.88 -12.12
C GLU A 231 -2.10 5.75 -13.47
N ASN A 232 -1.21 6.70 -13.82
CA ASN A 232 -0.43 6.72 -15.06
C ASN A 232 1.09 6.77 -14.78
N PRO A 233 1.71 5.68 -14.30
CA PRO A 233 3.10 5.66 -13.84
C PRO A 233 4.14 5.52 -14.97
N GLU A 234 3.73 5.68 -16.23
CA GLU A 234 4.63 5.51 -17.39
C GLU A 234 5.67 6.64 -17.46
N GLY A 235 6.90 6.33 -17.87
CA GLY A 235 8.00 7.31 -17.89
C GLY A 235 8.56 7.70 -16.51
N HIS A 236 7.96 7.22 -15.41
CA HIS A 236 8.38 7.51 -14.05
C HIS A 236 9.05 6.31 -13.37
N PHE A 237 10.08 6.60 -12.59
CA PHE A 237 10.94 5.61 -11.96
C PHE A 237 11.19 5.97 -10.50
N LEU A 238 11.63 4.97 -9.74
CA LEU A 238 12.21 5.12 -8.42
C LEU A 238 13.69 4.73 -8.47
N MET A 239 14.54 5.62 -7.98
CA MET A 239 15.97 5.42 -7.83
C MET A 239 16.28 5.06 -6.39
N PHE A 240 17.05 3.98 -6.20
CA PHE A 240 17.46 3.48 -4.89
C PHE A 240 18.98 3.58 -4.79
N ALA A 241 19.48 4.01 -3.63
CA ALA A 241 20.89 4.00 -3.31
C ALA A 241 21.14 3.26 -1.99
N THR A 242 22.15 2.40 -1.99
CA THR A 242 22.58 1.60 -0.83
C THR A 242 23.86 2.14 -0.22
N ALA A 243 24.14 1.78 1.03
CA ALA A 243 25.33 2.19 1.76
C ALA A 243 26.61 1.69 1.08
N ASN A 244 26.60 0.48 0.50
CA ASN A 244 27.71 -0.08 -0.26
C ASN A 244 27.85 0.50 -1.68
N GLY A 245 27.11 1.57 -2.01
CA GLY A 245 27.27 2.29 -3.27
C GLY A 245 26.64 1.60 -4.47
N ARG A 246 25.73 0.66 -4.29
CA ARG A 246 24.86 0.15 -5.37
C ARG A 246 23.71 1.11 -5.63
N ILE A 247 23.32 1.20 -6.89
CA ILE A 247 22.19 1.99 -7.38
C ILE A 247 21.21 1.10 -8.14
N LYS A 248 19.90 1.36 -8.02
CA LYS A 248 18.87 0.65 -8.77
C LYS A 248 17.85 1.62 -9.33
N LYS A 249 17.45 1.42 -10.60
CA LYS A 249 16.31 2.07 -11.25
C LYS A 249 15.17 1.07 -11.41
N SER A 250 13.97 1.43 -10.97
CA SER A 250 12.78 0.56 -11.05
C SER A 250 11.57 1.37 -11.47
N LYS A 251 10.66 0.79 -12.28
CA LYS A 251 9.45 1.51 -12.74
C LYS A 251 8.52 1.83 -11.57
N LEU A 252 7.91 3.01 -11.58
CA LEU A 252 6.93 3.38 -10.56
C LEU A 252 5.72 2.44 -10.53
N SER A 253 5.33 1.87 -11.69
CA SER A 253 4.21 0.93 -11.82
C SER A 253 4.31 -0.30 -10.90
N GLU A 254 5.52 -0.74 -10.57
CA GLU A 254 5.79 -1.84 -9.64
C GLU A 254 5.39 -1.53 -8.17
N TYR A 255 5.11 -0.25 -7.88
CA TYR A 255 4.81 0.29 -6.54
C TYR A 255 3.40 0.89 -6.44
N ALA A 256 2.60 0.86 -7.52
CA ALA A 256 1.23 1.35 -7.50
C ALA A 256 0.36 0.61 -6.46
N ARG A 257 0.56 -0.72 -6.32
CA ARG A 257 -0.23 -1.60 -5.44
C ARG A 257 0.58 -2.18 -4.26
N ILE A 258 1.06 -1.30 -3.37
CA ILE A 258 1.72 -1.67 -2.10
C ILE A 258 0.74 -1.52 -0.92
N ASN A 259 0.56 -2.54 -0.09
CA ASN A 259 -0.32 -2.47 1.07
C ASN A 259 0.46 -2.10 2.36
N ARG A 260 -0.28 -1.96 3.47
CA ARG A 260 0.27 -1.68 4.80
C ARG A 260 1.15 -2.79 5.38
N ASN A 261 1.04 -4.03 4.87
CA ASN A 261 1.91 -5.15 5.27
C ASN A 261 3.31 -5.06 4.63
N GLY A 262 3.42 -4.23 3.59
CA GLY A 262 4.66 -3.97 2.87
C GLY A 262 5.12 -5.12 1.97
N LYS A 263 6.06 -4.79 1.09
CA LYS A 263 6.69 -5.73 0.14
C LYS A 263 8.19 -5.44 0.05
N PHE A 264 8.98 -6.40 -0.41
CA PHE A 264 10.40 -6.15 -0.68
C PHE A 264 10.56 -5.22 -1.88
N ALA A 265 11.23 -4.10 -1.64
CA ALA A 265 11.55 -3.08 -2.61
C ALA A 265 12.97 -3.20 -3.15
N LEU A 266 13.86 -3.98 -2.52
CA LEU A 266 15.24 -4.20 -2.93
C LEU A 266 15.69 -5.56 -2.40
N LYS A 267 16.58 -6.24 -3.13
CA LYS A 267 17.32 -7.40 -2.61
C LYS A 267 18.77 -6.98 -2.43
N PHE A 268 19.35 -7.08 -1.24
CA PHE A 268 20.76 -6.76 -1.05
C PHE A 268 21.65 -7.81 -1.72
N ALA A 269 22.76 -7.37 -2.31
CA ALA A 269 23.74 -8.27 -2.90
C ALA A 269 24.56 -8.97 -1.81
N ASP A 270 24.94 -8.22 -0.78
CA ASP A 270 25.86 -8.64 0.29
C ASP A 270 25.10 -9.06 1.57
N GLY A 271 23.84 -9.50 1.42
CA GLY A 271 22.97 -9.88 2.54
C GLY A 271 22.70 -8.71 3.49
N ASP A 272 22.71 -8.98 4.80
CA ASP A 272 22.36 -8.02 5.86
C ASP A 272 23.47 -7.00 6.18
N SER A 273 24.61 -7.04 5.47
CA SER A 273 25.72 -6.10 5.64
C SER A 273 25.51 -4.75 4.94
N ASP A 274 24.53 -4.68 4.03
CA ASP A 274 24.19 -3.48 3.28
C ASP A 274 22.85 -2.91 3.75
N ASN A 275 22.66 -1.60 3.60
CA ASN A 275 21.42 -0.93 3.99
C ASN A 275 20.99 0.06 2.90
N LEU A 276 19.68 0.23 2.75
CA LEU A 276 19.11 1.23 1.86
C LEU A 276 19.25 2.61 2.50
N VAL A 277 19.87 3.55 1.79
CA VAL A 277 20.17 4.90 2.29
C VAL A 277 19.09 5.90 1.88
N SER A 278 18.66 5.83 0.63
CA SER A 278 17.65 6.77 0.11
C SER A 278 16.93 6.23 -1.10
N VAL A 279 15.65 6.60 -1.24
CA VAL A 279 14.86 6.41 -2.44
C VAL A 279 14.35 7.76 -2.93
N ARG A 280 14.40 8.01 -4.24
CA ARG A 280 13.92 9.25 -4.85
C ARG A 280 13.10 8.95 -6.11
N PRO A 281 12.06 9.73 -6.40
CA PRO A 281 11.43 9.71 -7.72
C PRO A 281 12.44 10.16 -8.78
N ALA A 282 12.26 9.67 -10.00
CA ALA A 282 13.11 10.01 -11.13
C ALA A 282 12.36 9.88 -12.46
N THR A 283 12.80 10.65 -13.46
CA THR A 283 12.46 10.53 -14.88
C THR A 283 13.70 10.11 -15.66
N ASP A 284 13.60 10.09 -17.00
CA ASP A 284 14.75 9.85 -17.86
C ASP A 284 15.66 11.09 -18.04
N SER A 285 15.20 12.30 -17.73
CA SER A 285 16.02 13.53 -17.79
C SER A 285 16.94 13.70 -16.58
N ASP A 286 16.60 13.07 -15.45
CA ASP A 286 17.27 13.32 -14.18
C ASP A 286 18.74 12.89 -14.13
N HIS A 287 19.55 13.71 -13.47
CA HIS A 287 20.88 13.32 -13.03
C HIS A 287 20.84 12.73 -11.63
N VAL A 288 21.67 11.73 -11.38
CA VAL A 288 21.91 11.20 -10.03
C VAL A 288 23.26 11.67 -9.52
N VAL A 289 23.30 12.12 -8.27
CA VAL A 289 24.53 12.40 -7.53
C VAL A 289 24.56 11.52 -6.27
N LEU A 290 25.49 10.59 -6.20
CA LEU A 290 25.81 9.82 -5.00
C LEU A 290 26.94 10.50 -4.25
N VAL A 291 26.82 10.62 -2.92
CA VAL A 291 27.85 11.24 -2.07
C VAL A 291 28.27 10.27 -0.98
N SER A 292 29.57 10.11 -0.79
CA SER A 292 30.15 9.24 0.24
C SER A 292 30.58 9.99 1.50
N ALA A 293 30.71 9.25 2.60
CA ALA A 293 31.15 9.76 3.90
C ALA A 293 32.54 10.41 3.82
N SER A 294 33.44 9.88 2.98
CA SER A 294 34.78 10.43 2.75
C SER A 294 34.83 11.71 1.91
N GLY A 295 33.68 12.26 1.50
CA GLY A 295 33.58 13.53 0.79
C GLY A 295 33.74 13.43 -0.72
N ASN A 296 33.52 12.26 -1.31
CA ASN A 296 33.50 12.08 -2.76
C ASN A 296 32.07 12.06 -3.31
N ALA A 297 31.90 12.49 -4.56
CA ALA A 297 30.63 12.48 -5.26
C ALA A 297 30.74 11.89 -6.66
N CYS A 298 29.79 11.03 -7.01
CA CYS A 298 29.67 10.42 -8.33
C CYS A 298 28.36 10.90 -8.96
N ARG A 299 28.47 11.70 -10.02
CA ARG A 299 27.34 12.19 -10.82
C ARG A 299 27.27 11.47 -12.15
N PHE A 300 26.10 10.98 -12.55
CA PHE A 300 25.85 10.41 -13.88
C PHE A 300 24.36 10.49 -14.23
N MET A 301 24.02 10.38 -15.51
CA MET A 301 22.64 10.31 -15.97
C MET A 301 22.23 8.84 -16.11
N PRO A 302 21.21 8.34 -15.39
CA PRO A 302 20.83 6.93 -15.44
C PRO A 302 20.35 6.45 -16.81
N ALA A 303 19.64 7.30 -17.54
CA ALA A 303 19.05 7.01 -18.85
C ALA A 303 19.99 7.29 -20.03
N GLU A 304 21.25 7.66 -19.77
CA GLU A 304 22.24 7.82 -20.84
C GLU A 304 22.51 6.46 -21.51
N GLU A 305 22.47 6.43 -22.84
CA GLU A 305 22.73 5.22 -23.61
C GLU A 305 24.23 4.93 -23.68
N LYS A 306 24.58 3.65 -23.57
CA LYS A 306 25.94 3.15 -23.61
C LYS A 306 26.01 1.91 -24.48
N THR A 307 26.69 2.05 -25.61
CA THR A 307 26.97 0.96 -26.52
C THR A 307 28.21 0.19 -26.04
N ARG A 308 28.08 -1.12 -25.92
CA ARG A 308 29.20 -2.04 -25.68
C ARG A 308 29.29 -3.00 -26.84
N ILE A 309 30.49 -3.15 -27.38
CA ILE A 309 30.78 -4.18 -28.38
C ILE A 309 31.24 -5.42 -27.62
N SER A 310 30.53 -6.52 -27.79
CA SER A 310 30.92 -7.81 -27.20
C SER A 310 32.26 -8.25 -27.80
N PRO A 311 33.32 -8.46 -26.99
CA PRO A 311 34.62 -8.89 -27.51
C PRO A 311 34.60 -10.30 -28.10
N GLU A 312 33.59 -11.13 -27.77
CA GLU A 312 33.45 -12.51 -28.25
C GLU A 312 32.58 -12.62 -29.51
N THR A 313 31.53 -11.80 -29.65
CA THR A 313 30.56 -11.91 -30.76
C THR A 313 30.61 -10.75 -31.76
N GLY A 314 31.32 -9.66 -31.44
CA GLY A 314 31.37 -8.46 -32.28
C GLY A 314 30.06 -7.66 -32.32
N GLU A 315 28.99 -8.13 -31.67
CA GLU A 315 27.69 -7.47 -31.63
C GLU A 315 27.70 -6.24 -30.71
N SER A 316 27.10 -5.15 -31.20
CA SER A 316 26.89 -3.93 -30.42
C SER A 316 25.59 -4.02 -29.61
N VAL A 317 25.68 -4.01 -28.29
CA VAL A 317 24.53 -3.93 -27.39
C VAL A 317 24.45 -2.53 -26.81
N THR A 318 23.42 -1.77 -27.20
CA THR A 318 23.11 -0.47 -26.59
C THR A 318 22.27 -0.68 -25.33
N THR A 319 22.75 -0.19 -24.19
CA THR A 319 22.07 -0.30 -22.89
C THR A 319 22.11 1.03 -22.16
N TYR A 320 21.15 1.28 -21.26
CA TYR A 320 21.22 2.45 -20.38
C TYR A 320 22.30 2.30 -19.30
N VAL A 321 22.92 3.42 -18.88
CA VAL A 321 23.91 3.47 -17.79
C VAL A 321 23.40 2.75 -16.54
N VAL A 322 22.13 2.97 -16.18
CA VAL A 322 21.40 2.17 -15.18
C VAL A 322 20.15 1.57 -15.83
N ARG A 323 20.22 0.27 -16.13
CA ARG A 323 19.06 -0.48 -16.64
C ARG A 323 17.89 -0.45 -15.66
N VAL A 324 16.69 -0.42 -16.21
CA VAL A 324 15.45 -0.59 -15.44
C VAL A 324 15.37 -2.04 -14.98
N GLN A 325 15.11 -2.25 -13.68
CA GLN A 325 14.97 -3.57 -13.09
C GLN A 325 13.64 -3.69 -12.33
N GLY A 326 13.17 -4.93 -12.20
CA GLY A 326 12.02 -5.24 -11.36
C GLY A 326 12.27 -4.91 -9.88
N ARG A 327 11.20 -4.91 -9.08
CA ARG A 327 11.23 -4.48 -7.68
C ARG A 327 12.26 -5.24 -6.84
N ILE A 328 12.27 -6.57 -6.92
CA ILE A 328 13.14 -7.44 -6.12
C ILE A 328 14.44 -7.73 -6.89
N SER A 329 15.28 -6.71 -7.05
CA SER A 329 16.58 -6.83 -7.71
C SER A 329 17.68 -6.14 -6.91
N GLN A 330 18.94 -6.46 -7.25
CA GLN A 330 20.13 -6.02 -6.50
C GLN A 330 20.72 -4.67 -6.95
N GLY A 331 20.21 -4.06 -8.02
CA GLY A 331 20.85 -2.89 -8.61
C GLY A 331 22.18 -3.22 -9.31
N VAL A 332 22.85 -2.17 -9.75
CA VAL A 332 24.19 -2.17 -10.34
C VAL A 332 25.13 -1.32 -9.49
N SER A 333 26.44 -1.42 -9.68
CA SER A 333 27.40 -0.56 -8.95
C SER A 333 27.16 0.91 -9.31
N GLY A 334 26.88 1.78 -8.34
CA GLY A 334 26.67 3.22 -8.54
C GLY A 334 27.95 4.01 -8.31
N MET A 335 28.60 3.77 -7.17
CA MET A 335 29.84 4.41 -6.74
C MET A 335 30.79 3.35 -6.19
N LYS A 336 32.08 3.43 -6.53
CA LYS A 336 33.10 2.54 -5.98
C LYS A 336 33.65 3.13 -4.69
N LEU A 337 33.40 2.44 -3.59
CA LEU A 337 33.89 2.83 -2.27
C LEU A 337 35.26 2.20 -2.00
N SER A 338 35.97 2.68 -1.00
CA SER A 338 37.29 2.17 -0.61
C SER A 338 37.43 2.18 0.91
N GLY A 339 38.01 1.12 1.49
CA GLY A 339 38.12 0.98 2.95
C GLY A 339 36.74 0.97 3.61
N ASN A 340 36.58 1.78 4.66
CA ASN A 340 35.33 1.90 5.42
C ASN A 340 34.38 3.01 4.91
N ASP A 341 34.56 3.47 3.67
CA ASP A 341 33.70 4.50 3.08
C ASP A 341 32.30 3.94 2.75
N LYS A 342 31.28 4.77 2.87
CA LYS A 342 29.86 4.43 2.63
C LYS A 342 29.13 5.57 1.95
N VAL A 343 28.10 5.28 1.18
CA VAL A 343 27.21 6.31 0.64
C VAL A 343 26.31 6.85 1.75
N ILE A 344 26.22 8.18 1.85
CA ILE A 344 25.43 8.88 2.87
C ILE A 344 24.14 9.47 2.29
N GLY A 345 24.12 9.77 0.99
CA GLY A 345 22.92 10.28 0.35
C GLY A 345 22.97 10.24 -1.16
N MET A 346 21.78 10.38 -1.74
CA MET A 346 21.54 10.49 -3.16
C MET A 346 20.68 11.72 -3.44
N ILE A 347 21.05 12.44 -4.49
CA ILE A 347 20.26 13.52 -5.10
C ILE A 347 19.84 13.05 -6.48
N VAL A 348 18.60 13.36 -6.86
CA VAL A 348 18.04 13.04 -8.18
C VAL A 348 17.27 14.26 -8.66
N THR A 349 17.73 14.89 -9.75
CA THR A 349 17.08 16.05 -10.37
C THR A 349 17.73 16.38 -11.71
N ASP A 350 16.96 16.95 -12.62
CA ASP A 350 17.39 17.58 -13.87
C ASP A 350 17.52 19.11 -13.76
N ASP A 351 17.05 19.71 -12.66
CA ASP A 351 17.21 21.12 -12.38
C ASP A 351 18.67 21.46 -12.01
N PHE A 352 19.34 22.21 -12.88
CA PHE A 352 20.73 22.61 -12.71
C PHE A 352 20.92 23.77 -11.72
N ASP A 353 19.87 24.51 -11.37
CA ASP A 353 19.92 25.57 -10.36
C ASP A 353 19.82 25.02 -8.94
N THR A 354 19.21 23.84 -8.76
CA THR A 354 19.14 23.14 -7.49
C THR A 354 20.54 22.97 -6.86
N SER A 355 20.64 23.33 -5.58
CA SER A 355 21.84 23.21 -4.78
C SER A 355 21.92 21.88 -4.04
N VAL A 356 23.11 21.29 -4.02
CA VAL A 356 23.46 20.15 -3.16
C VAL A 356 24.18 20.68 -1.93
N LEU A 357 23.56 20.50 -0.76
CA LEU A 357 24.15 20.82 0.52
C LEU A 357 24.75 19.57 1.17
N THR A 358 26.04 19.64 1.47
CA THR A 358 26.80 18.60 2.18
C THR A 358 27.17 19.12 3.56
N ILE A 359 26.95 18.30 4.59
CA ILE A 359 27.20 18.65 6.00
C ILE A 359 28.09 17.59 6.62
N SER A 360 29.17 18.02 7.26
CA SER A 360 30.09 17.15 7.98
C SER A 360 29.71 16.98 9.44
N LYS A 361 30.19 15.89 10.01
CA LYS A 361 30.02 15.47 11.40
C LYS A 361 30.36 16.58 12.37
N TYR A 362 31.41 17.35 12.08
CA TYR A 362 31.89 18.43 12.94
C TYR A 362 31.40 19.83 12.56
N GLY A 363 30.22 19.93 11.94
CA GLY A 363 29.51 21.20 11.80
C GLY A 363 30.05 22.10 10.69
N MET A 364 30.69 21.54 9.67
CA MET A 364 31.00 22.25 8.43
C MET A 364 29.92 21.94 7.38
N ALA A 365 29.51 22.94 6.60
CA ALA A 365 28.58 22.76 5.49
C ALA A 365 29.11 23.41 4.22
N LYS A 366 28.93 22.72 3.10
CA LYS A 366 29.24 23.23 1.78
C LYS A 366 28.02 23.10 0.87
N ARG A 367 27.63 24.21 0.26
CA ARG A 367 26.61 24.27 -0.79
C ARG A 367 27.29 24.37 -2.15
N SER A 368 26.84 23.55 -3.08
CA SER A 368 27.28 23.58 -4.48
C SER A 368 26.10 23.28 -5.39
N ARG A 369 25.88 24.13 -6.39
CA ARG A 369 24.88 23.90 -7.44
C ARG A 369 25.12 22.59 -8.17
N LEU A 370 24.05 21.95 -8.65
CA LEU A 370 24.16 20.82 -9.56
C LEU A 370 24.89 21.24 -10.83
N GLY A 371 24.45 22.33 -11.47
CA GLY A 371 25.05 22.90 -12.68
C GLY A 371 25.05 21.96 -13.89
N SER A 372 25.48 22.45 -15.05
CA SER A 372 25.68 21.67 -16.27
C SER A 372 26.81 20.62 -16.12
N GLY A 373 27.79 20.91 -15.24
CA GLY A 373 29.01 20.13 -15.09
C GLY A 373 30.10 20.47 -16.10
N GLU A 374 29.85 21.43 -17.01
CA GLU A 374 30.75 21.85 -18.09
C GLU A 374 31.73 22.94 -17.63
N MET A 375 32.74 23.22 -18.45
CA MET A 375 33.68 24.32 -18.21
C MET A 375 33.11 25.57 -18.90
N LEU A 376 32.70 26.57 -18.12
CA LEU A 376 32.20 27.83 -18.62
C LEU A 376 33.25 28.93 -18.43
N PRO A 377 33.33 29.93 -19.31
CA PRO A 377 34.17 31.09 -19.07
C PRO A 377 33.67 31.80 -17.81
N LEU A 378 34.60 32.10 -16.90
CA LEU A 378 34.30 32.83 -15.68
C LEU A 378 33.96 34.27 -16.07
N THR A 379 32.73 34.69 -15.86
CA THR A 379 32.28 36.05 -16.15
C THR A 379 32.05 36.83 -14.85
N GLU A 380 32.47 38.10 -14.82
CA GLU A 380 32.11 39.06 -13.78
C GLU A 380 31.27 40.15 -14.46
N GLY A 381 30.03 40.36 -14.03
CA GLY A 381 29.10 41.32 -14.65
C GLY A 381 28.77 41.06 -16.13
N GLY A 382 28.95 39.83 -16.62
CA GLY A 382 28.76 39.46 -18.03
C GLY A 382 30.03 39.56 -18.90
N THR A 383 31.15 40.07 -18.36
CA THR A 383 32.44 40.10 -19.07
C THR A 383 33.34 38.92 -18.66
N PRO A 384 33.87 38.13 -19.61
CA PRO A 384 34.81 37.04 -19.30
C PRO A 384 36.09 37.57 -18.66
N ILE A 385 36.44 37.03 -17.49
CA ILE A 385 37.71 37.30 -16.83
C ILE A 385 38.83 36.65 -17.65
N VAL A 386 39.86 37.44 -17.88
CA VAL A 386 41.02 37.08 -18.67
C VAL A 386 42.23 37.01 -17.74
N ASP A 387 43.05 35.97 -17.87
CA ASP A 387 44.28 35.80 -17.11
C ASP A 387 45.37 36.80 -17.57
N GLU A 388 46.48 36.90 -16.84
CA GLU A 388 47.58 37.85 -17.12
C GLU A 388 48.18 37.72 -18.54
N SER A 389 47.93 36.59 -19.21
CA SER A 389 48.37 36.30 -20.59
C SER A 389 47.31 36.56 -21.67
N GLY A 390 46.15 37.14 -21.35
CA GLY A 390 45.10 37.39 -22.34
C GLY A 390 44.18 36.19 -22.65
N GLY A 391 44.30 35.08 -21.90
CA GLY A 391 43.46 33.89 -22.05
C GLY A 391 42.22 33.91 -21.14
N GLN A 392 41.06 33.47 -21.63
CA GLN A 392 39.84 33.38 -20.80
C GLN A 392 39.99 32.33 -19.69
N VAL A 393 39.63 32.71 -18.47
CA VAL A 393 39.62 31.79 -17.32
C VAL A 393 38.34 30.96 -17.36
N PHE A 394 38.46 29.64 -17.35
CA PHE A 394 37.30 28.74 -17.31
C PHE A 394 37.10 28.14 -15.93
N VAL A 395 35.85 28.11 -15.45
CA VAL A 395 35.45 27.47 -14.20
C VAL A 395 34.37 26.45 -14.47
N ARG A 396 34.39 25.35 -13.72
CA ARG A 396 33.34 24.34 -13.82
C ARG A 396 32.05 24.83 -13.20
N ASP A 397 30.97 24.71 -13.95
CA ASP A 397 29.63 24.93 -13.47
C ASP A 397 29.12 23.70 -12.70
N GLY A 398 29.08 23.80 -11.37
CA GLY A 398 28.54 22.78 -10.47
C GLY A 398 29.28 21.44 -10.45
N TYR A 399 28.54 20.34 -10.30
CA TYR A 399 29.06 18.99 -10.17
C TYR A 399 29.52 18.41 -11.51
N ARG A 400 30.79 18.01 -11.58
CA ARG A 400 31.33 17.28 -12.72
C ARG A 400 30.57 15.97 -12.98
N LYS A 401 30.17 15.72 -14.23
CA LYS A 401 29.71 14.40 -14.69
C LYS A 401 30.87 13.38 -14.63
N THR A 402 30.60 12.21 -14.08
CA THR A 402 31.54 11.10 -13.89
C THR A 402 30.96 9.82 -14.47
N ASN A 403 31.81 8.81 -14.69
CA ASN A 403 31.30 7.48 -15.00
C ASN A 403 30.71 6.83 -13.74
N ARG A 404 29.59 6.13 -13.91
CA ARG A 404 29.03 5.23 -12.89
C ARG A 404 30.06 4.17 -12.47
N GLY A 405 30.10 3.84 -11.19
CA GLY A 405 30.97 2.82 -10.61
C GLY A 405 32.42 3.29 -10.43
N THR A 406 32.67 4.59 -10.53
CA THR A 406 33.96 5.20 -10.18
C THR A 406 33.96 5.66 -8.72
N LYS A 407 35.12 6.03 -8.19
CA LYS A 407 35.21 6.65 -6.85
C LYS A 407 34.57 8.04 -6.78
N GLY A 408 34.20 8.62 -7.92
CA GLY A 408 33.74 10.00 -8.01
C GLY A 408 34.87 11.01 -7.88
N VAL A 409 34.49 12.28 -7.75
CA VAL A 409 35.38 13.42 -7.52
C VAL A 409 35.13 14.00 -6.13
N ARG A 410 36.14 14.62 -5.53
CA ARG A 410 35.98 15.20 -4.19
C ARG A 410 34.98 16.36 -4.24
N THR A 411 33.88 16.23 -3.49
CA THR A 411 32.88 17.28 -3.34
C THR A 411 33.23 18.22 -2.19
N MET A 412 33.63 17.67 -1.04
CA MET A 412 33.96 18.43 0.16
C MET A 412 35.34 18.01 0.66
N SER A 413 36.16 18.99 1.07
CA SER A 413 37.37 18.70 1.84
C SER A 413 36.97 18.47 3.29
N LEU A 414 37.49 17.39 3.87
CA LEU A 414 37.24 17.02 5.27
C LEU A 414 38.54 17.13 6.07
N ARG A 415 38.41 17.25 7.40
CA ARG A 415 39.53 17.13 8.33
C ARG A 415 39.72 15.67 8.71
N ASP A 416 40.86 15.34 9.31
CA ASP A 416 41.10 14.01 9.85
C ASP A 416 40.05 13.67 10.91
N GLY A 417 39.44 12.49 10.78
CA GLY A 417 38.35 12.03 11.64
C GLY A 417 36.98 12.69 11.39
N ASP A 418 36.85 13.59 10.42
CA ASP A 418 35.58 14.17 9.97
C ASP A 418 34.99 13.35 8.81
N GLU A 419 33.67 13.29 8.73
CA GLU A 419 32.94 12.59 7.67
C GLU A 419 31.66 13.34 7.31
N ILE A 420 31.14 13.14 6.10
CA ILE A 420 29.82 13.65 5.73
C ILE A 420 28.75 12.86 6.48
N VAL A 421 27.85 13.57 7.16
CA VAL A 421 26.70 12.98 7.88
C VAL A 421 25.36 13.33 7.24
N GLY A 422 25.33 14.36 6.39
CA GLY A 422 24.11 14.84 5.76
C GLY A 422 24.32 15.31 4.33
N VAL A 423 23.37 14.93 3.46
CA VAL A 423 23.31 15.38 2.06
C VAL A 423 21.87 15.77 1.77
N ARG A 424 21.64 17.02 1.37
CA ARG A 424 20.29 17.56 1.14
C ARG A 424 20.20 18.26 -0.21
N GLN A 425 19.09 18.02 -0.91
CA GLN A 425 18.69 18.74 -2.11
C GLN A 425 17.99 20.02 -1.67
N ILE A 426 18.54 21.16 -2.06
CA ILE A 426 18.09 22.51 -1.71
C ILE A 426 17.70 23.22 -3.02
N PRO A 427 16.46 23.08 -3.49
CA PRO A 427 15.94 23.82 -4.63
C PRO A 427 15.73 25.31 -4.31
N ASP A 428 15.40 25.63 -3.05
CA ASP A 428 15.19 27.02 -2.60
C ASP A 428 16.16 27.36 -1.45
N LEU A 429 16.82 28.52 -1.55
CA LEU A 429 17.76 28.99 -0.53
C LEU A 429 17.06 29.45 0.76
N ASP A 430 15.77 29.74 0.72
CA ASP A 430 14.98 30.05 1.92
C ASP A 430 14.54 28.80 2.69
N ASP A 431 14.81 27.61 2.15
CA ASP A 431 14.62 26.34 2.85
C ASP A 431 15.34 26.34 4.19
N GLN A 432 14.72 25.74 5.19
CA GLN A 432 15.30 25.64 6.52
C GLN A 432 15.89 24.27 6.80
N LEU A 433 16.91 24.27 7.65
CA LEU A 433 17.65 23.11 8.09
C LEU A 433 17.50 22.97 9.59
N PHE A 434 17.16 21.75 10.01
CA PHE A 434 17.18 21.35 11.41
C PHE A 434 18.32 20.36 11.59
N MET A 435 19.17 20.61 12.58
CA MET A 435 20.33 19.77 12.87
C MET A 435 20.28 19.36 14.32
N LEU A 436 20.50 18.08 14.58
CA LEU A 436 20.55 17.51 15.92
C LEU A 436 21.95 16.97 16.18
N THR A 437 22.48 17.28 17.36
CA THR A 437 23.77 16.78 17.82
C THR A 437 23.63 15.57 18.73
N GLY A 438 24.73 14.85 18.97
CA GLY A 438 24.78 13.68 19.85
C GLY A 438 24.45 14.02 21.31
N SER A 439 24.79 15.24 21.77
CA SER A 439 24.39 15.72 23.10
C SER A 439 22.90 16.11 23.21
N GLY A 440 22.19 16.18 22.08
CA GLY A 440 20.78 16.55 22.01
C GLY A 440 20.53 18.04 21.72
N MET A 441 21.55 18.81 21.32
CA MET A 441 21.35 20.20 20.91
C MET A 441 20.71 20.24 19.51
N MET A 442 19.61 20.97 19.39
CA MET A 442 18.98 21.24 18.10
C MET A 442 19.30 22.66 17.62
N ILE A 443 19.71 22.81 16.36
CA ILE A 443 19.89 24.12 15.70
C ILE A 443 19.04 24.19 14.45
N ARG A 444 18.40 25.34 14.26
CA ARG A 444 17.66 25.73 13.07
C ARG A 444 18.41 26.84 12.34
N MET A 445 18.54 26.73 11.03
CA MET A 445 19.11 27.79 10.19
C MET A 445 18.50 27.80 8.80
N VAL A 446 18.58 28.94 8.11
CA VAL A 446 18.19 29.06 6.70
C VAL A 446 19.34 28.55 5.82
N SER A 447 19.03 27.76 4.79
CA SER A 447 20.03 27.14 3.92
C SER A 447 20.86 28.17 3.15
N GLY A 448 20.26 29.33 2.86
CA GLY A 448 20.87 30.53 2.29
C GLY A 448 22.11 31.02 3.03
N GLN A 449 22.17 30.85 4.36
CA GLN A 449 23.30 31.26 5.20
C GLN A 449 24.56 30.41 4.99
N THR A 450 24.44 29.25 4.34
CA THR A 450 25.59 28.43 3.97
C THR A 450 26.28 29.01 2.74
N LYS A 451 27.62 28.99 2.73
CA LYS A 451 28.37 29.54 1.60
C LYS A 451 28.30 28.62 0.40
N GLU A 452 27.86 29.19 -0.71
CA GLU A 452 28.02 28.58 -2.02
C GLU A 452 29.49 28.62 -2.45
N THR A 453 29.98 27.50 -2.98
CA THR A 453 31.34 27.42 -3.51
C THR A 453 31.32 26.90 -4.94
N LEU A 454 31.81 27.73 -5.85
CA LEU A 454 31.95 27.43 -7.27
C LEU A 454 33.27 26.68 -7.52
N GLY A 455 33.20 25.52 -8.16
CA GLY A 455 34.34 24.79 -8.75
C GLY A 455 35.49 24.35 -7.83
N LYS A 456 35.54 24.80 -6.56
CA LYS A 456 36.64 24.56 -5.63
C LYS A 456 36.30 23.50 -4.61
N VAL A 457 37.22 22.57 -4.39
CA VAL A 457 37.16 21.62 -3.26
C VAL A 457 37.51 22.39 -1.98
N THR A 458 36.52 22.68 -1.14
CA THR A 458 36.70 23.42 0.10
C THR A 458 36.02 22.68 1.25
N LYS A 459 36.32 23.09 2.49
CA LYS A 459 35.63 22.62 3.69
C LYS A 459 34.26 23.27 3.89
N GLY A 460 33.89 24.26 3.06
CA GLY A 460 32.68 25.05 3.27
C GLY A 460 32.75 26.01 4.46
N THR A 461 31.59 26.38 4.99
CA THR A 461 31.41 27.28 6.14
C THR A 461 31.04 26.50 7.38
N ARG A 462 31.49 26.96 8.55
CA ARG A 462 31.01 26.41 9.81
C ARG A 462 29.58 26.86 10.07
N ILE A 463 28.71 25.90 10.30
CA ILE A 463 27.29 26.10 10.65
C ILE A 463 27.04 25.90 12.15
N MET A 464 27.93 25.20 12.84
CA MET A 464 27.82 24.91 14.27
C MET A 464 29.22 24.80 14.88
N GLU A 465 29.43 25.43 16.04
CA GLU A 465 30.70 25.30 16.78
C GLU A 465 30.58 24.13 17.76
N LEU A 466 31.25 23.03 17.42
CA LEU A 466 31.25 21.77 18.17
C LEU A 466 32.62 21.45 18.78
N ARG A 467 33.57 22.37 18.65
CA ARG A 467 34.91 22.20 19.23
C ARG A 467 34.90 22.49 20.71
N ASN A 468 35.83 21.84 21.42
CA ASN A 468 36.16 22.22 22.78
C ASN A 468 36.64 23.67 22.85
N ARG A 469 36.60 24.25 24.06
CA ARG A 469 37.00 25.64 24.32
C ARG A 469 38.40 25.97 23.76
N ASP A 470 39.33 25.02 23.88
CA ASP A 470 40.72 25.19 23.45
C ASP A 470 40.94 24.89 21.95
N ARG A 471 39.88 24.48 21.23
CA ARG A 471 39.87 24.18 19.78
C ARG A 471 40.85 23.08 19.35
N THR A 472 41.24 22.22 20.28
CA THR A 472 42.12 21.06 20.05
C THR A 472 41.35 19.78 19.69
N GLY A 473 40.03 19.75 19.93
CA GLY A 473 39.17 18.60 19.64
C GLY A 473 37.70 19.00 19.50
N TYR A 474 36.82 17.99 19.49
CA TYR A 474 35.37 18.13 19.36
C TYR A 474 34.68 17.57 20.61
N GLU A 475 33.72 18.30 21.17
CA GLU A 475 32.93 17.87 22.34
C GLU A 475 31.62 17.20 21.93
N ASP A 476 31.17 17.44 20.70
CA ASP A 476 29.89 16.96 20.19
C ASP A 476 29.93 16.82 18.66
N GLU A 477 28.93 16.16 18.09
CA GLU A 477 28.86 15.82 16.67
C GLU A 477 27.44 15.95 16.15
N ILE A 478 27.28 16.36 14.89
CA ILE A 478 25.99 16.32 14.21
C ILE A 478 25.68 14.87 13.88
N VAL A 479 24.57 14.36 14.44
CA VAL A 479 24.08 13.00 14.16
C VAL A 479 22.98 12.99 13.11
N PHE A 480 22.29 14.11 12.93
CA PHE A 480 21.13 14.17 12.06
C PHE A 480 20.86 15.56 11.48
N VAL A 481 20.37 15.60 10.24
CA VAL A 481 19.98 16.83 9.53
C VAL A 481 18.66 16.62 8.81
N ALA A 482 17.64 17.43 9.06
CA ALA A 482 16.40 17.50 8.28
C ALA A 482 16.30 18.81 7.49
N ARG A 483 15.56 18.76 6.37
CA ARG A 483 15.19 19.93 5.56
C ARG A 483 13.70 20.20 5.77
N LEU A 484 13.34 21.47 5.88
CA LEU A 484 11.99 21.98 5.84
C LEU A 484 11.86 22.95 4.65
N PRO A 485 10.96 22.70 3.68
CA PRO A 485 10.74 23.60 2.55
C PRO A 485 10.32 25.02 2.97
N SER A 486 10.84 26.04 2.26
CA SER A 486 10.51 27.46 2.44
C SER A 486 9.01 27.76 2.27
N GLU A 487 8.35 27.09 1.32
CA GLU A 487 6.91 27.22 1.02
C GLU A 487 6.01 26.96 2.24
N LEU A 488 6.50 26.18 3.22
CA LEU A 488 5.82 25.93 4.48
C LEU A 488 6.01 27.02 5.53
N ILE A 489 6.90 27.98 5.27
CA ILE A 489 7.32 29.01 6.21
C ILE A 489 6.82 30.39 5.74
N SER A 490 6.76 30.64 4.43
CA SER A 490 6.52 31.97 3.83
C SER A 490 5.14 32.12 3.16
N ALA A 491 4.10 32.28 3.97
CA ALA A 491 2.82 32.83 3.48
C ALA A 491 2.31 33.91 4.45
N GLY A 492 3.17 34.88 4.72
CA GLY A 492 2.83 36.15 5.34
C GLY A 492 3.55 37.24 4.58
N GLU A 493 2.77 38.15 3.98
CA GLU A 493 3.16 39.43 3.35
C GLU A 493 3.56 39.42 1.87
N THR A 494 2.55 39.43 1.00
CA THR A 494 2.52 40.20 -0.28
C THR A 494 1.09 40.66 -0.60
N LEU A 495 0.40 41.23 0.39
CA LEU A 495 -0.83 42.02 0.17
C LEU A 495 -0.75 43.26 1.06
N GLY A 496 -0.35 44.38 0.46
CA GLY A 496 -0.41 45.71 1.08
C GLY A 496 0.90 46.47 1.02
N GLU A 497 1.15 47.12 -0.13
CA GLU A 497 1.79 48.44 -0.23
C GLU A 497 1.67 48.90 -1.70
N GLU A 498 0.45 49.21 -2.11
CA GLU A 498 0.15 50.22 -3.13
C GLU A 498 -0.95 51.12 -2.58
N GLU A 499 -0.54 52.22 -1.93
CA GLU A 499 -1.25 53.51 -1.89
C GLU A 499 -0.21 54.64 -1.97
#